data_AF-A0A0F0LMW0-F1
#
_entry.id   AF-A0A0F0LMW0-F1
#
_cell.length_a   1.000
_cell.length_b   1.000
_cell.length_c   1.000
_cell.angle_alpha   90.00
_cell.angle_beta   90.00
_cell.angle_gamma   90.00
#
_symmetry.space_group_name_H-M   'P 1'
#
loop_
_entity.id
_entity.type
_entity.pdbx_description
1 polymer ?
#
loop_
_entity_poly.entity_id
_entity_poly.type
_entity_poly.pdbx_seq_one_letter_code
_entity_poly.pdbx_strand_id
1 'polypeptide(L)'
;MSIQDIIEGKRKWRAHTARVRALPADYRIVYDELQKYLFKVGPVSLVEGDLLSDLVDFFESGAADGKGAMELIGPDVAAFCDGLIGDTPTYADRYQDGRHG
;
A
#
# COMPACT_ATOMS: atom_id res chain seq x y z
N MET A 1 -7.85 20.80 8.59
CA MET A 1 -6.69 19.99 9.03
C MET A 1 -6.22 20.55 10.36
N SER A 2 -6.30 19.78 11.44
CA SER A 2 -5.81 20.16 12.77
C SER A 2 -4.32 19.79 12.91
N ILE A 3 -3.60 20.46 13.81
CA ILE A 3 -2.21 20.11 14.13
C ILE A 3 -2.11 18.65 14.63
N GLN A 4 -3.18 18.16 15.26
CA GLN A 4 -3.28 16.77 15.73
C GLN A 4 -3.24 15.77 14.56
N ASP A 5 -3.99 16.03 13.48
CA ASP A 5 -3.98 15.18 12.27
C ASP A 5 -2.59 15.07 11.65
N ILE A 6 -1.85 16.18 11.63
CA ILE A 6 -0.49 16.25 11.07
C ILE A 6 0.49 15.41 11.92
N ILE A 7 0.36 15.46 13.25
CA ILE A 7 1.19 14.69 14.18
C ILE A 7 0.90 13.19 14.04
N GLU A 8 -0.38 12.80 13.97
CA GLU A 8 -0.78 11.41 13.79
C GLU A 8 -0.36 10.86 12.43
N GLY A 9 -0.57 11.62 11.35
CA GLY A 9 -0.10 11.25 10.01
C GLY A 9 1.41 11.02 9.97
N LYS A 10 2.19 11.90 10.60
CA LYS A 10 3.65 11.75 10.69
C LYS A 10 4.07 10.53 11.51
N ARG A 11 3.34 10.20 12.58
CA ARG A 11 3.59 9.01 13.39
C ARG A 11 3.29 7.73 12.61
N LYS A 12 2.14 7.67 11.91
CA LYS A 12 1.78 6.55 11.01
C LYS A 12 2.83 6.36 9.91
N TRP A 13 3.24 7.45 9.26
CA TRP A 13 4.28 7.41 8.23
C TRP A 13 5.62 6.86 8.73
N ARG A 14 6.05 7.26 9.95
CA ARG A 14 7.27 6.74 10.57
C ARG A 14 7.19 5.25 10.88
N ALA A 15 6.07 4.80 11.44
CA ALA A 15 5.85 3.38 11.72
C ALA A 15 5.86 2.56 10.43
N HIS A 16 5.17 3.06 9.40
CA HIS A 16 5.14 2.46 8.07
C HIS A 16 6.55 2.33 7.46
N THR A 17 7.32 3.42 7.46
CA THR A 17 8.70 3.42 6.94
C THR A 17 9.60 2.44 7.70
N ALA A 18 9.39 2.27 9.01
CA ALA A 18 10.16 1.32 9.81
C ALA A 18 9.85 -0.14 9.42
N ARG A 19 8.58 -0.48 9.17
CA ARG A 19 8.17 -1.81 8.67
C ARG A 19 8.82 -2.12 7.32
N VAL A 20 8.71 -1.19 6.36
CA VAL A 20 9.35 -1.34 5.03
C VAL A 20 10.84 -1.55 5.16
N ARG A 21 11.52 -0.83 6.06
CA ARG A 21 12.96 -0.99 6.28
C ARG A 21 13.37 -2.32 6.88
N ALA A 22 12.48 -3.00 7.60
CA ALA A 22 12.72 -4.33 8.16
C ALA A 22 12.64 -5.44 7.10
N LEU A 23 12.01 -5.17 5.95
CA LEU A 23 11.92 -6.12 4.84
C LEU A 23 13.30 -6.37 4.19
N PRO A 24 13.49 -7.55 3.56
CA PRO A 24 14.68 -7.85 2.77
C PRO A 24 14.94 -6.83 1.65
N ALA A 25 16.17 -6.76 1.16
CA ALA A 25 16.58 -5.77 0.16
C ALA A 25 15.72 -5.82 -1.11
N ASP A 26 15.40 -7.02 -1.60
CA ASP A 26 14.61 -7.27 -2.81
C ASP A 26 13.19 -6.69 -2.67
N TYR A 27 12.59 -6.88 -1.50
CA TYR A 27 11.27 -6.34 -1.15
C TYR A 27 11.28 -4.83 -1.08
N ARG A 28 12.33 -4.24 -0.50
CA ARG A 28 12.46 -2.77 -0.40
C ARG A 28 12.57 -2.10 -1.77
N ILE A 29 13.26 -2.74 -2.72
CA ILE A 29 13.39 -2.23 -4.09
C ILE A 29 12.04 -2.26 -4.80
N VAL A 30 11.36 -3.40 -4.73
CA VAL A 30 10.02 -3.57 -5.32
C VAL A 30 9.03 -2.57 -4.71
N TYR A 31 9.05 -2.42 -3.38
CA TYR A 31 8.18 -1.50 -2.67
C TYR A 31 8.41 -0.04 -3.08
N ASP A 32 9.66 0.37 -3.28
CA ASP A 32 9.99 1.73 -3.74
C ASP A 32 9.46 2.02 -5.15
N GLU A 33 9.60 1.07 -6.07
CA GLU A 33 9.06 1.19 -7.44
C GLU A 33 7.54 1.21 -7.45
N LEU A 34 6.91 0.35 -6.66
CA LEU A 34 5.46 0.32 -6.46
C LEU A 34 4.96 1.66 -5.92
N GLN A 35 5.62 2.18 -4.89
CA GLN A 35 5.28 3.46 -4.27
C GLN A 35 5.37 4.60 -5.29
N LYS A 36 6.44 4.66 -6.11
CA LYS A 36 6.59 5.65 -7.19
C LYS A 36 5.48 5.53 -8.23
N TYR A 37 5.12 4.31 -8.60
CA TYR A 37 4.06 4.07 -9.58
C TYR A 37 2.71 4.53 -9.03
N LEU A 38 2.33 4.10 -7.83
CA LEU A 38 1.08 4.52 -7.19
C LEU A 38 0.98 6.04 -6.99
N PHE A 39 2.09 6.70 -6.61
CA PHE A 39 2.11 8.17 -6.53
C PHE A 39 1.97 8.86 -7.90
N LYS A 40 2.34 8.20 -8.98
CA LYS A 40 2.26 8.74 -10.35
C LYS A 40 0.90 8.49 -11.00
N VAL A 41 0.35 7.28 -10.87
CA VAL A 41 -0.83 6.85 -11.62
C VAL A 41 -2.09 6.70 -10.77
N GLY A 42 -1.94 6.56 -9.46
CA GLY A 42 -3.04 6.13 -8.60
C GLY A 42 -3.90 7.28 -8.05
N PRO A 43 -5.15 7.00 -7.65
CA PRO A 43 -6.08 8.01 -7.17
C PRO A 43 -5.63 8.69 -5.88
N VAL A 44 -6.06 9.93 -5.65
CA VAL A 44 -5.65 10.77 -4.49
C VAL A 44 -5.98 10.10 -3.13
N SER A 45 -6.98 9.21 -3.09
CA SER A 45 -7.34 8.44 -1.88
C SER A 45 -6.31 7.37 -1.51
N LEU A 46 -5.43 6.94 -2.43
CA LEU A 46 -4.27 6.11 -2.12
C LEU A 46 -3.31 6.77 -1.13
N VAL A 47 -3.30 8.10 -1.08
CA VAL A 47 -2.43 8.91 -0.23
C VAL A 47 -2.91 8.90 1.23
N GLU A 48 -4.10 8.37 1.53
CA GLU A 48 -4.62 8.24 2.91
C GLU A 48 -3.90 7.16 3.73
N GLY A 49 -3.02 6.35 3.09
CA GLY A 49 -2.05 5.49 3.78
C GLY A 49 -2.56 4.11 4.20
N ASP A 50 -3.84 3.82 3.99
CA ASP A 50 -4.44 2.52 4.27
C ASP A 50 -3.90 1.44 3.30
N LEU A 51 -3.89 1.73 1.99
CA LEU A 51 -3.36 0.80 0.98
C LEU A 51 -1.86 0.51 1.16
N LEU A 52 -1.06 1.54 1.45
CA LEU A 52 0.37 1.35 1.68
C LEU A 52 0.59 0.41 2.88
N SER A 53 -0.19 0.58 3.95
CA SER A 53 -0.08 -0.29 5.13
C SER A 53 -0.46 -1.74 4.84
N ASP A 54 -1.51 -1.96 4.04
CA ASP A 54 -1.96 -3.28 3.60
C ASP A 54 -0.91 -3.98 2.71
N LEU A 55 -0.31 -3.24 1.78
CA LEU A 55 0.80 -3.72 0.94
C LEU A 55 2.00 -4.17 1.76
N VAL A 56 2.36 -3.41 2.80
CA VAL A 56 3.46 -3.80 3.68
C VAL A 56 3.14 -5.08 4.43
N ASP A 57 1.90 -5.26 4.88
CA ASP A 57 1.45 -6.50 5.54
C ASP A 57 1.54 -7.70 4.59
N PHE A 58 1.11 -7.53 3.34
CA PHE A 58 1.24 -8.53 2.28
C PHE A 58 2.70 -8.93 2.03
N PHE A 59 3.60 -7.94 1.94
CA PHE A 59 5.03 -8.18 1.77
C PHE A 59 5.68 -8.83 3.00
N GLU A 60 5.29 -8.45 4.22
CA GLU A 60 5.78 -9.09 5.45
C GLU A 60 5.34 -10.56 5.53
N SER A 61 4.09 -10.86 5.15
CA SER A 61 3.58 -12.23 5.09
C SER A 61 4.35 -13.07 4.07
N GLY A 62 4.57 -12.55 2.86
CA GLY A 62 5.32 -13.25 1.83
C GLY A 62 6.81 -13.41 2.16
N ALA A 63 7.41 -12.43 2.84
CA ALA A 63 8.78 -12.56 3.34
C ALA A 63 8.90 -13.61 4.45
N ALA A 64 7.90 -13.73 5.32
CA ALA A 64 7.83 -14.78 6.34
C ALA A 64 7.68 -16.18 5.74
N ASP A 65 7.02 -16.30 4.58
CA ASP A 65 6.91 -17.53 3.80
C ASP A 65 8.17 -17.85 2.99
N GLY A 66 9.18 -16.97 3.01
CA GLY A 66 10.45 -17.14 2.29
C GLY A 66 10.35 -16.92 0.78
N LYS A 67 9.26 -16.31 0.30
CA LYS A 67 9.06 -16.00 -1.12
C LYS A 67 9.87 -14.78 -1.54
N GLY A 68 10.13 -14.65 -2.84
CA GLY A 68 10.69 -13.42 -3.41
C GLY A 68 9.60 -12.37 -3.66
N ALA A 69 9.93 -11.09 -3.55
CA ALA A 69 8.96 -10.02 -3.82
C ALA A 69 8.34 -10.13 -5.23
N MET A 70 9.17 -10.36 -6.25
CA MET A 70 8.71 -10.58 -7.64
C MET A 70 7.92 -11.88 -7.84
N GLU A 71 8.07 -12.86 -6.95
CA GLU A 71 7.26 -14.08 -6.98
C GLU A 71 5.84 -13.83 -6.45
N LEU A 72 5.69 -12.87 -5.53
CA LEU A 72 4.40 -12.47 -4.98
C LEU A 72 3.59 -11.59 -5.93
N ILE A 73 4.23 -10.56 -6.49
CA ILE A 73 3.54 -9.57 -7.32
C ILE A 73 3.60 -9.88 -8.82
N GLY A 74 4.48 -10.80 -9.22
CA GLY A 74 4.78 -11.09 -10.61
C GLY A 74 5.86 -10.17 -11.21
N PRO A 75 6.24 -10.43 -12.48
CA PRO A 75 7.32 -9.70 -13.14
C PRO A 75 6.95 -8.25 -13.52
N ASP A 76 5.67 -7.89 -13.46
CA ASP A 76 5.16 -6.59 -13.91
C ASP A 76 4.52 -5.82 -12.73
N VAL A 77 5.32 -4.92 -12.15
CA VAL A 77 4.92 -4.09 -11.01
C VAL A 77 3.77 -3.17 -11.37
N ALA A 78 3.75 -2.64 -12.60
CA ALA A 78 2.70 -1.74 -13.06
C ALA A 78 1.37 -2.48 -13.17
N ALA A 79 1.36 -3.64 -13.82
CA ALA A 79 0.16 -4.48 -13.93
C ALA A 79 -0.40 -4.90 -12.57
N PHE A 80 0.47 -5.21 -11.59
CA PHE A 80 0.05 -5.48 -10.21
C PHE A 80 -0.62 -4.26 -9.57
N CYS A 81 -0.01 -3.07 -9.71
CA CYS A 81 -0.58 -1.83 -9.20
C CYS A 81 -1.91 -1.46 -9.87
N ASP A 82 -2.01 -1.63 -11.18
CA ASP A 82 -3.25 -1.41 -11.93
C ASP A 82 -4.35 -2.37 -11.46
N GLY A 83 -3.99 -3.63 -11.15
CA GLY A 83 -4.89 -4.61 -10.52
C GLY A 83 -5.35 -4.17 -9.14
N LEU A 84 -4.44 -3.69 -8.29
CA LEU A 84 -4.79 -3.11 -6.98
C LEU A 84 -5.76 -1.93 -7.12
N ILE A 85 -5.47 -0.99 -8.01
CA ILE A 85 -6.34 0.19 -8.22
C ILE A 85 -7.71 -0.23 -8.77
N GLY A 86 -7.77 -1.28 -9.60
CA GLY A 86 -8.99 -1.81 -10.20
C GLY A 86 -9.85 -2.65 -9.27
N ASP A 87 -9.25 -3.41 -8.33
CA ASP A 87 -9.94 -4.33 -7.42
C ASP A 87 -10.22 -3.71 -6.04
N THR A 88 -9.55 -2.61 -5.68
CA THR A 88 -9.89 -1.88 -4.45
C THR A 88 -11.27 -1.25 -4.63
N PRO A 89 -12.26 -1.50 -3.75
CA PRO A 89 -13.57 -0.86 -3.84
C PRO A 89 -13.38 0.64 -3.91
N THR A 90 -13.69 1.20 -5.08
CA THR A 90 -13.62 2.64 -5.31
C THR A 90 -14.49 3.35 -4.28
N TYR A 91 -14.25 4.64 -4.04
CA TYR A 91 -15.03 5.44 -3.11
C TYR A 91 -16.56 5.29 -3.32
N ALA A 92 -17.01 4.98 -4.54
CA ALA A 92 -18.41 4.69 -4.86
C ALA A 92 -18.97 3.43 -4.17
N ASP A 93 -18.16 2.39 -3.98
CA ASP A 93 -18.58 1.11 -3.40
C ASP A 93 -18.77 1.23 -1.87
N ARG A 94 -17.88 1.98 -1.20
CA ARG A 94 -17.98 2.27 0.25
C ARG A 94 -19.22 3.09 0.66
N TYR A 95 -19.90 3.77 -0.27
CA TYR A 95 -21.16 4.48 0.01
C TYR A 95 -22.42 3.64 -0.26
N GLN A 96 -22.31 2.50 -0.92
CA GLN A 96 -23.45 1.59 -1.12
C GLN A 96 -23.69 0.70 0.10
N ASP A 97 -22.70 0.51 0.97
CA ASP A 97 -22.83 -0.21 2.25
C ASP A 97 -23.58 0.57 3.35
N GLY A 98 -23.88 1.86 3.14
CA GLY A 98 -24.66 2.69 4.07
C GLY A 98 -26.18 2.55 3.97
N ARG A 99 -26.71 1.62 3.16
CA ARG A 99 -28.17 1.42 2.98
C ARG A 99 -28.70 0.06 3.46
N HIS A 100 -27.88 -0.76 4.12
CA HIS A 100 -28.40 -1.95 4.79
C HIS A 100 -27.88 -2.05 6.22
N GLY A 101 -28.75 -1.66 7.16
CA GLY A 101 -28.54 -1.71 8.61
C GLY A 101 -29.58 -0.89 9.32
#